data_AF-A0A968A4Z9-F1
#
_entry.id   AF-A0A968A4Z9-F1
#
_cell.length_a   1.000
_cell.length_b   1.000
_cell.length_c   1.000
_cell.angle_alpha   90.00
_cell.angle_beta   90.00
_cell.angle_gamma   90.00
#
_symmetry.space_group_name_H-M   'P 1'
#
loop_
_entity.id
_entity.type
_entity.pdbx_description
1 polymer ?
#
loop_
_entity_poly.entity_id
_entity_poly.type
_entity_poly.pdbx_seq_one_letter_code
_entity_poly.pdbx_strand_id
1 'polypeptide(L)'
;MIYPRKEIKEYGTKAAVEGVYEPGQIAVVLDDLITTGGSKVEAIDKLVKVGLVVKDICVLIERQKENESTLEEHGFQLHTIFKFE
;
A
#
# COMPACT_ATOMS: atom_id res chain seq x y z
N MET A 1 -9.40 -7.48 8.41
CA MET A 1 -8.35 -7.36 7.38
C MET A 1 -9.00 -6.88 6.10
N ILE A 2 -8.38 -5.91 5.43
CA ILE A 2 -8.83 -5.38 4.15
C ILE A 2 -7.72 -5.56 3.12
N TYR A 3 -8.07 -5.61 1.83
CA TYR A 3 -7.06 -5.64 0.78
C TYR A 3 -7.57 -4.99 -0.52
N PRO A 4 -6.73 -4.23 -1.23
CA PRO A 4 -7.08 -3.68 -2.53
C PRO A 4 -7.12 -4.81 -3.57
N ARG A 5 -8.12 -4.81 -4.44
CA ARG A 5 -8.19 -5.75 -5.56
C ARG A 5 -7.20 -5.35 -6.66
N LYS A 6 -6.57 -6.33 -7.30
CA LYS A 6 -5.74 -6.09 -8.51
C LYS A 6 -6.58 -5.53 -9.65
N GLU A 7 -7.73 -6.15 -9.93
CA GLU A 7 -8.64 -5.77 -11.00
C GLU A 7 -10.05 -5.49 -10.46
N ILE A 8 -10.70 -4.46 -11.00
CA ILE A 8 -12.11 -4.18 -10.72
C ILE A 8 -12.93 -5.02 -11.67
N LYS A 9 -13.73 -5.96 -11.15
CA LYS A 9 -14.65 -6.75 -11.98
C LYS A 9 -15.71 -5.82 -12.58
N GLU A 10 -16.00 -5.98 -13.88
CA GLU A 10 -17.04 -5.21 -14.57
C GLU A 10 -18.45 -5.49 -14.03
N TYR A 11 -18.67 -6.69 -13.49
CA TYR A 11 -19.93 -7.16 -12.95
C TYR A 11 -19.87 -7.28 -11.41
N GLY A 12 -20.90 -6.78 -10.71
CA GLY A 12 -21.00 -6.75 -9.25
C GLY A 12 -20.80 -5.35 -8.65
N THR A 13 -20.44 -5.27 -7.36
CA THR A 13 -20.34 -4.00 -6.58
C THR A 13 -19.22 -3.04 -7.03
N LYS A 14 -18.41 -3.42 -8.03
CA LYS A 14 -17.25 -2.64 -8.53
C LYS A 14 -16.29 -2.15 -7.42
N ALA A 15 -16.31 -2.79 -6.25
CA ALA A 15 -15.52 -2.39 -5.10
C ALA A 15 -14.01 -2.59 -5.39
N ALA A 16 -13.22 -1.53 -5.17
CA ALA A 16 -11.77 -1.55 -5.33
C ALA A 16 -11.04 -2.16 -4.11
N VAL A 17 -11.73 -2.26 -2.97
CA VAL A 17 -11.19 -2.73 -1.69
C VAL A 17 -12.18 -3.73 -1.08
N GLU A 18 -11.66 -4.88 -0.64
CA GLU A 18 -12.43 -5.92 0.05
C GLU A 18 -12.26 -5.84 1.56
N GLY A 19 -13.27 -6.33 2.28
CA GLY A 19 -13.32 -6.36 3.73
C GLY A 19 -14.24 -5.29 4.32
N VAL A 20 -14.26 -5.21 5.65
CA VAL A 20 -15.09 -4.25 6.39
C VAL A 20 -14.20 -3.13 6.90
N TYR A 21 -14.59 -1.89 6.59
CA TYR A 21 -13.91 -0.68 7.01
C TYR A 21 -14.90 0.50 7.02
N GLU A 22 -14.52 1.55 7.72
CA GLU A 22 -15.25 2.82 7.74
C GLU A 22 -14.32 3.97 7.30
N PRO A 23 -14.82 4.96 6.53
CA PRO A 23 -14.05 6.15 6.21
C PRO A 23 -13.51 6.83 7.48
N GLY A 24 -12.27 7.30 7.41
CA GLY A 24 -11.53 7.91 8.53
C GLY A 24 -10.76 6.91 9.38
N GLN A 25 -10.97 5.59 9.23
CA GLN A 25 -10.17 4.59 9.92
C GLN A 25 -8.72 4.59 9.42
N ILE A 26 -7.79 4.40 10.35
CA ILE A 26 -6.36 4.31 10.06
C ILE A 26 -6.03 2.87 9.66
N ALA A 27 -5.29 2.71 8.57
CA ALA A 27 -4.79 1.43 8.11
C ALA A 27 -3.27 1.49 7.87
N VAL A 28 -2.59 0.37 8.15
CA VAL A 28 -1.18 0.14 7.82
C VAL A 28 -1.13 -0.87 6.68
N VAL A 29 -0.32 -0.60 5.65
CA VAL A 29 -0.10 -1.55 4.56
C VAL A 29 0.99 -2.54 4.94
N LEU A 30 0.74 -3.82 4.69
CA LEU A 30 1.69 -4.90 4.90
C LEU A 30 2.05 -5.52 3.55
N ASP A 31 3.34 -5.73 3.31
CA ASP A 31 3.83 -6.36 2.09
C ASP A 31 5.09 -7.21 2.34
N ASP A 32 5.38 -8.16 1.46
CA ASP A 32 6.51 -9.07 1.63
C ASP A 32 7.82 -8.45 1.14
N LEU A 33 7.79 -7.81 -0.03
CA LEU A 33 8.96 -7.26 -0.68
C LEU A 33 8.66 -5.97 -1.42
N ILE A 34 9.59 -5.03 -1.32
CA ILE A 34 9.59 -3.78 -2.07
C ILE A 34 10.88 -3.64 -2.88
N THR A 35 10.73 -3.20 -4.13
CA THR A 35 11.82 -2.74 -4.98
C THR A 35 11.74 -1.21 -5.08
N THR A 36 11.07 -0.66 -6.11
CA THR A 36 10.96 0.80 -6.31
C THR A 36 9.80 1.46 -5.55
N GLY A 37 8.79 0.68 -5.15
CA GLY A 37 7.61 1.17 -4.41
C GLY A 37 6.40 1.58 -5.25
N GLY A 38 6.52 1.73 -6.58
CA GLY A 38 5.41 2.23 -7.42
C GLY A 38 4.11 1.42 -7.33
N SER A 39 4.20 0.09 -7.34
CA SER A 39 3.02 -0.79 -7.16
C SER A 39 2.35 -0.63 -5.78
N LYS A 40 3.11 -0.21 -4.77
CA LYS A 40 2.60 0.02 -3.42
C LYS A 40 1.85 1.34 -3.33
N VAL A 41 2.34 2.38 -4.01
CA VAL A 41 1.64 3.66 -4.16
C VAL A 41 0.27 3.45 -4.80
N GLU A 42 0.19 2.70 -5.92
CA GLU A 42 -1.09 2.39 -6.58
C GLU A 42 -2.06 1.62 -5.67
N ALA A 43 -1.54 0.72 -4.83
CA ALA A 43 -2.34 -0.04 -3.88
C ALA A 43 -2.85 0.85 -2.74
N ILE A 44 -2.01 1.73 -2.19
CA ILE A 44 -2.38 2.69 -1.14
C ILE A 44 -3.42 3.68 -1.67
N ASP A 45 -3.27 4.17 -2.90
CA ASP A 45 -4.24 5.07 -3.54
C ASP A 45 -5.66 4.49 -3.56
N LYS A 46 -5.80 3.19 -3.78
CA LYS A 46 -7.11 2.51 -3.75
C LYS A 46 -7.73 2.55 -2.34
N LEU A 47 -6.90 2.45 -1.28
CA LEU A 47 -7.34 2.53 0.11
C LEU A 47 -7.74 3.97 0.47
N VAL A 48 -6.92 4.95 0.09
CA VAL A 48 -7.19 6.38 0.35
C VAL A 48 -8.48 6.83 -0.35
N LYS A 49 -8.71 6.38 -1.59
CA LYS A 49 -9.93 6.70 -2.36
C LYS A 49 -11.22 6.19 -1.72
N VAL A 50 -11.16 5.14 -0.89
CA VAL A 50 -12.33 4.65 -0.14
C VAL A 50 -12.45 5.28 1.26
N GLY A 51 -11.62 6.29 1.55
CA GLY A 51 -11.68 7.10 2.77
C GLY A 51 -10.78 6.61 3.90
N LEU A 52 -9.91 5.63 3.67
CA LEU A 52 -8.96 5.19 4.70
C LEU A 52 -7.79 6.16 4.83
N VAL A 53 -7.30 6.31 6.06
CA VAL A 53 -6.08 7.08 6.35
C VAL A 53 -4.89 6.14 6.37
N VAL A 54 -4.01 6.24 5.38
CA VAL A 54 -2.79 5.45 5.28
C VAL A 54 -1.59 6.39 5.33
N LYS A 55 -0.65 6.10 6.23
CA LYS A 55 0.60 6.85 6.40
C LYS A 55 1.82 5.95 6.37
N ASP A 56 1.66 4.72 6.87
CA ASP A 56 2.73 3.78 7.09
C ASP A 56 2.57 2.53 6.23
N ILE A 57 3.69 2.05 5.70
CA ILE A 57 3.80 0.76 5.04
C ILE A 57 4.93 -0.03 5.69
N CYS A 58 4.63 -1.27 6.09
CA CYS A 58 5.59 -2.20 6.66
C CYS A 58 5.89 -3.30 5.65
N VAL A 59 7.17 -3.50 5.34
CA VAL A 59 7.64 -4.50 4.38
C VAL A 59 8.70 -5.39 5.02
N LEU A 60 8.63 -6.69 4.77
CA LEU A 60 9.64 -7.62 5.31
C LEU A 60 11.01 -7.37 4.66
N ILE A 61 11.06 -7.24 3.34
CA ILE A 61 12.30 -7.14 2.56
C ILE A 61 12.33 -5.89 1.67
N GLU A 62 13.34 -5.05 1.83
CA GLU A 62 13.69 -3.97 0.90
C GLU A 62 14.84 -4.42 -0.02
N ARG A 63 14.57 -4.48 -1.33
CA ARG A 63 15.53 -4.86 -2.37
C ARG A 63 15.72 -3.71 -3.36
N GLN A 64 16.29 -2.61 -2.88
CA GLN A 64 16.47 -1.38 -3.64
C GLN A 64 17.93 -0.89 -3.55
N LYS A 65 18.40 -0.15 -4.57
CA LYS A 65 19.62 0.66 -4.45
C LYS A 65 19.30 1.97 -3.71
N GLU A 66 20.27 2.54 -3.01
CA GLU A 66 20.08 3.82 -2.28
C GLU A 66 19.45 4.91 -3.18
N ASN A 67 18.47 5.65 -2.66
CA ASN A 67 17.81 6.83 -3.27
C ASN A 67 16.77 6.60 -4.40
N GLU A 68 16.22 5.39 -4.58
CA GLU A 68 15.11 5.11 -5.52
C GLU A 68 13.71 5.02 -4.85
N SER A 69 13.56 5.42 -3.58
CA SER A 69 12.32 5.20 -2.80
C SER A 69 11.23 6.19 -3.21
N THR A 70 10.25 5.70 -3.98
CA THR A 70 9.09 6.51 -4.39
C THR A 70 8.09 6.79 -3.27
N LEU A 71 8.15 6.07 -2.14
CA LEU A 71 7.12 6.13 -1.10
C LEU A 71 7.15 7.44 -0.29
N GLU A 72 8.34 7.89 0.09
CA GLU A 72 8.51 9.12 0.88
C GLU A 72 8.09 10.36 0.07
N GLU A 73 8.36 10.37 -1.24
CA GLU A 73 7.91 11.42 -2.16
C GLU A 73 6.38 11.53 -2.22
N HIS A 74 5.66 10.42 -2.00
CA HIS A 74 4.20 10.37 -1.92
C HIS A 74 3.67 10.56 -0.48
N GLY A 75 4.56 10.87 0.47
CA GLY A 75 4.20 11.13 1.87
C GLY A 75 3.96 9.87 2.72
N PHE A 76 4.44 8.70 2.25
CA PHE A 76 4.33 7.44 3.00
C PHE A 76 5.64 7.08 3.67
N GLN A 77 5.56 6.67 4.94
CA GLN A 77 6.70 6.20 5.70
C GLN A 77 6.89 4.69 5.52
N LEU A 78 8.06 4.30 5.00
CA LEU A 78 8.44 2.91 4.81
C LEU A 78 9.15 2.36 6.07
N HIS A 79 8.62 1.26 6.60
CA HIS A 79 9.22 0.50 7.70
C HIS A 79 9.67 -0.87 7.17
N THR A 80 10.95 -1.20 7.30
CA THR A 80 11.51 -2.45 6.73
C THR A 80 12.22 -3.27 7.77
N ILE A 81 12.07 -4.59 7.72
CA ILE A 81 12.76 -5.51 8.63
C ILE A 81 14.15 -5.87 8.13
N PHE A 82 14.28 -6.18 6.84
CA PHE A 82 15.55 -6.54 6.21
C PHE A 82 15.80 -5.67 4.98
N LYS A 83 16.99 -5.07 4.90
CA LYS A 83 17.48 -4.34 3.72
C LYS A 83 18.59 -5.16 3.06
N PHE A 84 18.48 -5.40 1.76
CA PHE A 84 19.57 -5.98 0.99
C PHE A 84 20.69 -4.94 0.81
N GLU A 85 21.90 -5.29 1.23
CA GLU A 85 23.14 -4.53 1.00
C GLU A 85 23.72 -4.80 -0.40
#